data_AF-H6NC34-F1
#
_entry.id   AF-H6NC34-F1
#
_cell.length_a   1.000
_cell.length_b   1.000
_cell.length_c   1.000
_cell.angle_alpha   90.00
_cell.angle_beta   90.00
_cell.angle_gamma   90.00
#
_symmetry.space_group_name_H-M   'P 1'
#
loop_
_entity.id
_entity.type
_entity.pdbx_description
1 polymer ?
#
loop_
_entity_poly.entity_id
_entity_poly.type
_entity_poly.pdbx_seq_one_letter_code
_entity_poly.pdbx_strand_id
1 'polypeptide(L)' 'MKLISNEILVDSYFKAISLKLEDEFVELLLEEIQRREIKLDYYKDGDAQVS' A
#
# COMPACT_ATOMS: atom_id res chain seq x y z
N MET A 1 -8.41 -7.22 -4.54
CA MET A 1 -7.45 -7.27 -5.66
C MET A 1 -6.56 -8.50 -5.56
N LYS A 2 -6.85 -9.65 -6.19
CA LYS A 2 -6.09 -10.90 -5.93
C LYS A 2 -4.82 -11.11 -6.79
N LEU A 3 -4.68 -10.39 -7.91
CA LEU A 3 -3.62 -10.64 -8.89
C LEU A 3 -2.40 -9.70 -8.79
N ILE A 4 -2.49 -8.65 -7.98
CA ILE A 4 -1.37 -7.71 -7.80
C ILE A 4 -0.41 -8.22 -6.71
N SER A 5 0.88 -7.97 -6.89
CA SER A 5 1.91 -8.27 -5.89
C SER A 5 1.75 -7.38 -4.65
N ASN A 6 2.34 -7.80 -3.53
CA ASN A 6 2.30 -7.02 -2.29
C ASN A 6 2.97 -5.64 -2.45
N GLU A 7 4.08 -5.58 -3.19
CA GLU A 7 4.78 -4.34 -3.49
C GLU A 7 3.90 -3.35 -4.25
N ILE A 8 3.26 -3.80 -5.34
CA ILE A 8 2.38 -2.94 -6.15
C ILE A 8 1.14 -2.52 -5.37
N LEU A 9 0.59 -3.39 -4.52
CA LEU A 9 -0.54 -3.05 -3.66
C LEU A 9 -0.20 -1.94 -2.67
N VAL A 10 0.97 -2.02 -2.02
CA VAL A 10 1.40 -1.02 -1.03
C VAL A 10 1.76 0.31 -1.71
N ASP A 11 2.49 0.27 -2.83
CA ASP A 11 2.77 1.46 -3.64
C ASP A 11 1.46 2.15 -4.10
N SER A 12 0.47 1.36 -4.55
CA SER A 12 -0.84 1.88 -4.96
C SER A 12 -1.58 2.54 -3.80
N TYR A 13 -1.50 1.99 -2.59
CA TYR A 13 -2.10 2.58 -1.38
C TYR A 13 -1.50 3.94 -1.04
N PHE A 14 -0.17 4.05 -0.99
CA PHE A 14 0.49 5.33 -0.71
C PHE A 14 0.25 6.36 -1.82
N LYS A 15 0.27 5.93 -3.09
CA LYS A 15 -0.08 6.81 -4.22
C LYS A 15 -1.52 7.31 -4.12
N ALA A 16 -2.48 6.45 -3.80
CA ALA A 16 -3.88 6.82 -3.65
C ALA A 16 -4.08 7.89 -2.56
N ILE A 17 -3.40 7.75 -1.42
CA ILE A 17 -3.38 8.77 -0.35
C ILE A 17 -2.77 10.08 -0.87
N SER A 18 -1.60 10.02 -1.51
CA SER A 18 -0.87 11.22 -1.98
C SER A 18 -1.67 12.02 -3.03
N LEU A 19 -2.42 11.31 -3.88
CA LEU A 19 -3.26 11.88 -4.94
C LEU A 19 -4.65 12.29 -4.43
N LYS A 20 -4.97 12.03 -3.16
CA LYS A 20 -6.28 12.31 -2.56
C LYS A 20 -7.42 11.67 -3.37
N LEU A 21 -7.25 10.40 -3.73
CA LEU A 21 -8.33 9.62 -4.36
C LEU A 21 -9.48 9.39 -3.36
N GLU A 22 -10.61 8.92 -3.88
CA GLU A 22 -11.81 8.64 -3.08
C GLU A 22 -11.51 7.74 -1.88
N ASP A 23 -12.05 8.10 -0.72
CA ASP A 23 -11.79 7.41 0.55
C ASP A 23 -12.17 5.92 0.47
N GLU A 24 -13.29 5.58 -0.19
CA GLU A 24 -13.72 4.19 -0.43
C GLU A 24 -12.65 3.40 -1.21
N PHE A 25 -11.97 4.02 -2.17
CA PHE A 25 -10.90 3.37 -2.93
C PHE A 25 -9.66 3.13 -2.05
N VAL A 26 -9.28 4.10 -1.24
CA VAL A 26 -8.16 3.98 -0.29
C VAL A 26 -8.45 2.88 0.74
N GLU A 27 -9.70 2.81 1.23
CA GLU A 27 -10.15 1.79 2.18
C GLU A 27 -10.08 0.39 1.58
N LEU A 28 -10.53 0.20 0.34
CA LEU A 28 -10.42 -1.09 -0.36
C LEU A 28 -8.96 -1.58 -0.50
N LEU A 29 -8.01 -0.67 -0.72
CA LEU A 29 -6.58 -1.01 -0.74
C LEU A 29 -6.08 -1.43 0.65
N LEU A 30 -6.48 -0.68 1.68
CA LEU A 30 -6.10 -0.94 3.06
C LEU A 30 -6.66 -2.27 3.57
N GLU A 31 -7.92 -2.59 3.27
CA GLU A 31 -8.54 -3.86 3.61
C GLU A 31 -7.80 -5.04 2.98
N GLU A 32 -7.39 -4.91 1.71
CA GLU A 32 -6.60 -5.93 1.02
C GLU A 32 -5.20 -6.09 1.62
N ILE A 33 -4.56 -5.00 2.04
CA ILE A 33 -3.26 -4.99 2.76
C ILE A 33 -3.39 -5.74 4.10
N GLN A 34 -4.44 -5.43 4.87
CA GLN A 34 -4.72 -6.08 6.14
C GLN A 34 -5.04 -7.56 5.96
N ARG A 35 -5.86 -7.92 4.96
CA ARG A 35 -6.22 -9.32 4.65
C ARG A 35 -5.01 -10.18 4.30
N ARG A 36 -3.98 -9.58 3.70
CA ARG A 36 -2.72 -10.25 3.34
C ARG A 36 -1.65 -10.18 4.44
N GLU A 37 -1.97 -9.54 5.57
CA GLU A 37 -1.07 -9.35 6.72
C GLU A 37 0.24 -8.64 6.34
N ILE A 38 0.19 -7.71 5.37
CA ILE A 38 1.36 -6.95 4.93
C ILE A 38 1.63 -5.84 5.95
N LYS A 39 2.82 -5.83 6.56
CA LYS A 39 3.20 -4.75 7.47
C LYS A 39 3.69 -3.54 6.68
N LEU A 40 2.93 -2.45 6.73
CA LEU A 40 3.24 -1.19 6.03
C LEU A 40 4.55 -0.54 6.48
N ASP A 41 4.96 -0.82 7.71
CA ASP A 41 6.18 -0.26 8.31
C ASP A 41 7.44 -0.63 7.51
N TYR A 42 7.48 -1.83 6.92
CA TYR A 42 8.59 -2.26 6.05
C TYR A 42 8.65 -1.51 4.71
N TYR A 43 7.56 -0.86 4.30
CA TYR A 43 7.45 -0.17 3.01
C TYR A 43 7.54 1.35 3.17
N LYS A 44 7.35 1.90 4.38
CA LYS A 44 7.54 3.32 4.66
C LYS A 44 9.02 3.73 4.68
N ASP A 45 9.90 2.81 5.04
CA ASP A 45 11.34 3.08 5.18
C ASP A 45 12.14 2.85 3.87
N GLY A 46 11.46 2.58 2.74
CA GLY A 46 12.07 2.27 1.45
C GLY A 46 12.85 3.41 0.76
N ASP A 47 12.71 4.65 1.22
CA ASP A 47 13.55 5.78 0.78
C ASP A 47 14.83 5.95 1.61
N ALA A 48 15.06 5.10 2.63
CA ALA A 48 16.29 5.11 3.40
C ALA A 48 16.76 3.69 3.72
N GLN A 49 17.55 3.10 2.81
CA GLN A 49 18.96 2.76 3.06
C GLN A 49 19.46 1.85 1.92
N VAL A 50 20.29 2.44 1.06
CA VAL A 50 21.39 1.70 0.44
C VAL A 50 22.33 1.34 1.60
N SER A 51 22.52 0.04 1.85
CA SER A 51 23.68 -0.51 2.55
C SER A 51 23.99 -1.89 1.99
#